data_AF-A0A2I3C7C0-F1
#
_entry.id   AF-A0A2I3C7C0-F1
#
_cell.length_a   1.000
_cell.length_b   1.000
_cell.length_c   1.000
_cell.angle_alpha   90.00
_cell.angle_beta   90.00
_cell.angle_gamma   90.00
#
_symmetry.space_group_name_H-M   'P 1'
#
loop_
_entity.id
_entity.type
_entity.pdbx_description
1 polymer ?
#
loop_
_entity_poly.entity_id
_entity_poly.type
_entity_poly.pdbx_seq_one_letter_code
_entity_poly.pdbx_strand_id
1 'polypeptide(L)'
;MDKEQIYGLVGTGCFQVVGGTPPHGWIEIPSPPEKLPAVLQSNGIWTYPDAVPGQEEPSIFAEAENQWVAHEMVYVDRQVTLHEDSDPRSTLTASVWRSYRRALRDYVKDGVVTMAIRPQRPTEKSMTIEGRL
;
A
#
# COMPACT_ATOMS: atom_id res chain seq x y z
N MET A 1 -14.70 5.30 -19.46
CA MET A 1 -14.30 4.38 -18.39
C MET A 1 -12.79 4.39 -18.38
N ASP A 2 -12.21 5.23 -17.53
CA ASP A 2 -10.76 5.26 -17.37
C ASP A 2 -10.35 3.91 -16.76
N LYS A 3 -9.47 3.18 -17.46
CA LYS A 3 -8.93 1.93 -16.93
C LYS A 3 -8.14 2.29 -15.67
N GLU A 4 -8.49 1.68 -14.55
CA GLU A 4 -7.70 1.79 -13.33
C GLU A 4 -6.27 1.35 -13.64
N GLN A 5 -5.31 2.28 -13.53
CA GLN A 5 -3.91 1.98 -13.76
C GLN A 5 -3.36 1.30 -12.51
N ILE A 6 -2.71 0.17 -12.71
CA ILE A 6 -2.11 -0.62 -11.65
C ILE A 6 -0.61 -0.46 -11.80
N TYR A 7 0.06 -0.16 -10.70
CA TYR A 7 1.50 -0.04 -10.64
C TYR A 7 2.07 -1.09 -9.71
N GLY A 8 3.26 -1.59 -10.01
CA GLY A 8 4.01 -2.44 -9.10
C GLY A 8 5.47 -2.06 -9.03
N LEU A 9 6.13 -2.45 -7.93
CA LEU A 9 7.54 -2.18 -7.70
C LEU A 9 8.37 -3.40 -8.13
N VAL A 10 9.27 -3.18 -9.09
CA VAL A 10 10.14 -4.24 -9.63
C VAL A 10 10.99 -4.85 -8.52
N GLY A 11 11.12 -6.17 -8.53
CA GLY A 11 11.82 -6.94 -7.50
C GLY A 11 11.00 -7.16 -6.22
N THR A 12 9.71 -6.82 -6.23
CA THR A 12 8.84 -6.97 -5.05
C THR A 12 7.46 -7.52 -5.42
N GLY A 13 6.69 -7.94 -4.40
CA GLY A 13 5.27 -8.28 -4.52
C GLY A 13 4.32 -7.09 -4.45
N CYS A 14 4.85 -5.87 -4.37
CA CYS A 14 4.05 -4.69 -4.05
C CYS A 14 3.33 -4.19 -5.30
N PHE A 15 2.02 -3.99 -5.20
CA PHE A 15 1.26 -3.30 -6.23
C PHE A 15 0.23 -2.34 -5.64
N GLN A 16 -0.15 -1.34 -6.43
CA GLN A 16 -1.10 -0.31 -6.06
C GLN A 16 -1.99 0.02 -7.26
N VAL A 17 -3.29 0.13 -7.03
CA VAL A 17 -4.24 0.66 -8.02
C VAL A 17 -4.29 2.17 -7.81
N VAL A 18 -3.72 2.95 -8.73
CA VAL A 18 -3.65 4.42 -8.61
C VAL A 18 -4.14 5.05 -9.91
N GLY A 19 -5.04 6.03 -9.81
CA GLY A 19 -5.18 7.03 -10.87
C GLY A 19 -4.11 8.10 -10.70
N GLY A 20 -3.07 8.11 -11.55
CA GLY A 20 -2.02 9.16 -11.55
C GLY A 20 -0.61 8.63 -11.76
N THR A 21 0.40 9.51 -11.74
CA THR A 21 1.82 9.16 -12.00
C THR A 21 2.39 8.22 -10.92
N PRO A 22 3.06 7.12 -11.30
CA PRO A 22 3.63 6.18 -10.34
C PRO A 22 4.73 6.80 -9.47
N PRO A 23 4.93 6.30 -8.24
CA PRO A 23 6.12 6.61 -7.45
C PRO A 23 7.40 6.16 -8.16
N HIS A 24 8.54 6.78 -7.84
CA HIS A 24 9.84 6.42 -8.42
C HIS A 24 10.15 4.93 -8.22
N GLY A 25 10.54 4.24 -9.30
CA GLY A 25 10.87 2.80 -9.29
C GLY A 25 9.67 1.87 -9.53
N TRP A 26 8.46 2.41 -9.63
CA TRP A 26 7.25 1.63 -9.95
C TRP A 26 7.00 1.61 -11.45
N ILE A 27 6.56 0.46 -11.97
CA ILE A 27 6.17 0.26 -13.37
C ILE A 27 4.67 0.02 -13.45
N GLU A 28 4.06 0.43 -14.56
CA GLU A 28 2.67 0.06 -14.87
C GLU A 28 2.60 -1.43 -15.15
N ILE A 29 1.63 -2.11 -14.53
CA ILE A 29 1.41 -3.55 -14.70
C ILE A 29 0.04 -3.81 -15.31
N PRO A 30 -0.08 -4.81 -16.19
CA PRO A 30 -1.32 -5.11 -16.88
C PRO A 30 -2.41 -5.64 -15.93
N SER A 31 -2.00 -6.31 -14.84
CA SER A 31 -2.89 -6.90 -13.86
C SER A 31 -2.15 -7.16 -12.53
N PRO A 32 -2.87 -7.25 -11.40
CA PRO A 32 -2.29 -7.72 -10.14
C PRO A 32 -1.88 -9.20 -10.24
N PRO A 33 -1.05 -9.71 -9.30
CA PRO A 33 -0.65 -11.11 -9.29
C PRO A 33 -1.85 -12.01 -8.93
N GLU A 34 -1.92 -13.20 -9.53
CA GLU A 34 -3.01 -14.15 -9.29
C GLU A 34 -2.92 -14.82 -7.91
N LYS A 35 -1.70 -14.96 -7.38
CA LYS A 35 -1.42 -15.55 -6.08
C LYS A 35 -0.26 -14.84 -5.39
N LEU A 36 -0.17 -14.99 -4.08
CA LEU A 36 0.98 -14.53 -3.29
C LEU A 36 1.74 -15.73 -2.70
N PRO A 37 3.06 -15.62 -2.50
CA PRO A 37 3.90 -14.47 -2.84
C PRO A 37 4.17 -14.38 -4.36
N ALA A 38 4.41 -13.18 -4.86
CA ALA A 38 4.82 -12.95 -6.25
C ALA A 38 5.88 -11.84 -6.27
N VAL A 39 6.75 -11.85 -7.28
CA VAL A 39 7.81 -10.87 -7.50
C VAL A 39 7.63 -10.30 -8.90
N LEU A 40 7.52 -8.99 -9.01
CA LEU A 40 7.37 -8.29 -10.27
C LEU A 40 8.73 -8.17 -10.97
N GLN A 41 8.82 -8.66 -12.19
CA GLN A 41 10.00 -8.50 -13.04
C GLN A 41 9.99 -7.14 -13.75
N SER A 42 11.16 -6.67 -14.19
CA SER A 42 11.32 -5.40 -14.89
C SER A 42 10.56 -5.32 -16.22
N ASN A 43 10.15 -6.46 -16.77
CA ASN A 43 9.32 -6.59 -17.97
C ASN A 43 7.81 -6.58 -17.69
N GLY A 44 7.38 -6.33 -16.45
CA GLY A 44 5.97 -6.28 -16.06
C GLY A 44 5.31 -7.65 -15.81
N ILE A 45 6.10 -8.74 -15.78
CA ILE A 45 5.60 -10.10 -15.55
C ILE A 45 5.75 -10.48 -14.07
N TRP A 46 4.70 -11.07 -13.50
CA TRP A 46 4.73 -11.65 -12.16
C TRP A 46 5.41 -13.02 -12.17
N THR A 47 6.41 -13.18 -11.30
CA THR A 47 7.08 -14.45 -11.04
C THR A 47 6.70 -14.96 -9.65
N TYR A 48 6.41 -16.25 -9.52
CA TYR A 48 6.02 -16.84 -8.24
C TYR A 48 7.21 -17.63 -7.67
N PRO A 49 7.58 -17.43 -6.40
CA PRO A 49 8.78 -18.01 -5.78
C PRO A 49 8.74 -19.54 -5.68
N ASP A 50 7.60 -20.18 -5.94
CA ASP A 50 7.47 -21.64 -6.12
C ASP A 50 8.35 -22.16 -7.30
N ALA A 51 8.81 -21.27 -8.19
CA ALA A 51 9.53 -21.62 -9.41
C ALA A 51 11.06 -21.47 -9.33
N VAL A 52 11.64 -21.01 -8.21
CA VAL A 52 13.10 -20.79 -8.11
C VAL A 52 13.67 -21.44 -6.84
N PRO A 53 14.34 -22.60 -6.94
CA PRO A 53 15.03 -23.21 -5.80
C PRO A 53 16.18 -22.30 -5.32
N GLY A 54 16.15 -21.86 -4.05
CA GLY A 54 17.30 -21.24 -3.37
C GLY A 54 17.33 -19.71 -3.30
N GLN A 55 16.19 -19.02 -3.32
CA GLN A 55 16.16 -17.55 -3.18
C GLN A 55 15.49 -17.10 -1.87
N GLU A 56 16.24 -16.35 -1.06
CA GLU A 56 15.85 -15.70 0.21
C GLU A 56 14.88 -14.50 0.03
N GLU A 57 14.26 -14.39 -1.15
CA GLU A 57 13.47 -13.25 -1.67
C GLU A 57 12.19 -12.86 -0.88
N PRO A 58 11.49 -13.74 -0.12
CA PRO A 58 10.33 -13.32 0.66
C PRO A 58 10.65 -12.29 1.76
N SER A 59 11.91 -12.26 2.22
CA SER A 59 12.37 -11.43 3.34
C SER A 59 12.50 -9.95 2.97
N ILE A 60 13.04 -9.65 1.78
CA ILE A 60 13.23 -8.27 1.29
C ILE A 60 11.89 -7.60 1.04
N PHE A 61 10.91 -8.34 0.48
CA PHE A 61 9.53 -7.85 0.31
C PHE A 61 8.88 -7.51 1.64
N ALA A 62 8.97 -8.41 2.61
CA ALA A 62 8.43 -8.16 3.94
C ALA A 62 9.12 -6.95 4.57
N GLU A 63 10.44 -6.82 4.50
CA GLU A 63 11.17 -5.70 5.10
C GLU A 63 10.78 -4.34 4.49
N ALA A 64 10.70 -4.23 3.17
CA ALA A 64 10.28 -3.00 2.49
C ALA A 64 8.84 -2.61 2.87
N GLU A 65 7.91 -3.57 2.95
CA GLU A 65 6.54 -3.30 3.39
C GLU A 65 6.45 -2.93 4.85
N ASN A 66 7.22 -3.58 5.72
CA ASN A 66 7.32 -3.22 7.14
C ASN A 66 7.82 -1.78 7.31
N GLN A 67 8.87 -1.40 6.56
CA GLN A 67 9.40 -0.03 6.58
C GLN A 67 8.35 0.97 6.08
N TRP A 68 7.68 0.68 4.96
CA TRP A 68 6.61 1.53 4.44
C TRP A 68 5.46 1.69 5.45
N VAL A 69 4.98 0.61 6.06
CA VAL A 69 3.95 0.65 7.10
C VAL A 69 4.42 1.48 8.30
N ALA A 70 5.67 1.34 8.73
CA ALA A 70 6.22 2.15 9.82
C ALA A 70 6.19 3.65 9.49
N HIS A 71 6.55 4.02 8.26
CA HIS A 71 6.47 5.42 7.79
C HIS A 71 5.03 5.93 7.76
N GLU A 72 4.07 5.15 7.26
CA GLU A 72 2.66 5.53 7.27
C GLU A 72 2.12 5.66 8.70
N MET A 73 2.47 4.73 9.60
CA MET A 73 2.05 4.77 11.00
C MET A 73 2.48 6.07 11.69
N VAL A 74 3.72 6.53 11.46
CA VAL A 74 4.21 7.83 11.98
C VAL A 74 3.38 9.00 11.44
N TYR A 75 3.02 8.97 10.15
CA TYR A 75 2.20 10.01 9.54
C TYR A 75 0.78 10.03 10.14
N VAL A 76 0.17 8.86 10.30
CA VAL A 76 -1.16 8.71 10.90
C VAL A 76 -1.17 9.16 12.35
N ASP A 77 -0.15 8.80 13.13
CA ASP A 77 -0.02 9.23 14.52
C ASP A 77 0.03 10.74 14.64
N ARG A 78 0.81 11.42 13.78
CA ARG A 78 0.82 12.88 13.71
C ARG A 78 -0.56 13.46 13.40
N GLN A 79 -1.29 12.90 12.42
CA GLN A 79 -2.63 13.41 12.07
C GLN A 79 -3.63 13.23 13.22
N VAL A 80 -3.56 12.12 13.95
CA VAL A 80 -4.40 11.90 15.14
C VAL A 80 -4.08 12.90 16.24
N THR A 81 -2.79 13.17 16.52
CA THR A 81 -2.39 14.18 17.51
C THR A 81 -2.86 15.59 17.12
N LEU A 82 -2.73 15.98 15.85
CA LEU A 82 -3.24 17.28 15.38
C LEU A 82 -4.75 17.43 15.62
N HIS A 83 -5.53 16.35 15.49
CA HIS A 83 -6.95 16.37 15.82
C HIS A 83 -7.21 16.49 17.32
N GLU A 84 -6.41 15.83 18.16
CA GLU A 84 -6.54 15.90 19.61
C GLU A 84 -6.23 17.31 20.13
N ASP A 85 -5.27 17.99 19.50
CA ASP A 85 -4.91 19.39 19.79
C ASP A 85 -5.84 20.41 19.10
N SER A 86 -6.83 19.96 18.33
CA SER A 86 -7.68 20.83 17.49
C SER A 86 -6.89 21.77 16.56
N ASP A 87 -5.73 21.33 16.07
CA ASP A 87 -4.86 22.11 15.19
C ASP A 87 -5.51 22.23 13.79
N PRO A 88 -5.58 23.45 13.21
CA PRO A 88 -6.17 23.69 11.89
C PRO A 88 -5.42 23.03 10.72
N ARG A 89 -4.21 22.50 10.94
CA ARG A 89 -3.47 21.70 9.96
C ARG A 89 -3.95 20.25 9.88
N SER A 90 -4.81 19.83 10.80
CA SER A 90 -5.48 18.53 10.70
C SER A 90 -6.35 18.50 9.44
N THR A 91 -6.30 17.39 8.73
CA THR A 91 -6.87 17.29 7.37
C THR A 91 -8.26 16.66 7.37
N LEU A 92 -8.32 15.33 7.48
CA LEU A 92 -9.56 14.55 7.48
C LEU A 92 -10.19 14.49 8.87
N THR A 93 -10.90 13.41 9.23
CA THR A 93 -11.39 13.24 10.61
C THR A 93 -10.49 12.27 11.38
N ALA A 94 -10.41 12.42 12.70
CA ALA A 94 -9.69 11.47 13.55
C ALA A 94 -10.20 10.02 13.40
N SER A 95 -11.49 9.83 13.11
CA SER A 95 -12.07 8.51 12.84
C SER A 95 -11.46 7.86 11.60
N VAL A 96 -11.34 8.62 10.50
CA VAL A 96 -10.75 8.14 9.24
C VAL A 96 -9.29 7.73 9.43
N TRP A 97 -8.51 8.57 10.11
CA TRP A 97 -7.11 8.25 10.41
C TRP A 97 -6.97 7.00 11.31
N ARG A 98 -7.85 6.82 12.30
CA ARG A 98 -7.87 5.62 13.14
C ARG A 98 -8.25 4.35 12.37
N SER A 99 -9.18 4.44 11.42
CA SER A 99 -9.52 3.32 10.53
C SER A 99 -8.34 2.97 9.62
N TYR A 100 -7.66 3.96 9.07
CA TYR A 100 -6.46 3.74 8.26
C TYR A 100 -5.33 3.09 9.09
N ARG A 101 -5.12 3.54 10.33
CA ARG A 101 -4.17 2.91 11.27
C ARG A 101 -4.46 1.42 11.48
N ARG A 102 -5.74 1.03 11.60
CA ARG A 102 -6.14 -0.37 11.74
C ARG A 102 -5.83 -1.17 10.48
N ALA A 103 -6.18 -0.63 9.32
CA ALA A 103 -5.88 -1.25 8.03
C ALA A 103 -4.37 -1.48 7.84
N LEU A 104 -3.51 -0.55 8.26
CA LEU A 104 -2.04 -0.71 8.24
C LEU A 104 -1.56 -1.85 9.16
N ARG A 105 -2.13 -1.97 10.37
CA ARG A 105 -1.81 -3.06 11.31
C ARG A 105 -2.32 -4.42 10.84
N ASP A 106 -3.44 -4.44 10.14
CA ASP A 106 -3.97 -5.67 9.57
C ASP A 106 -3.13 -6.09 8.35
N TYR A 107 -2.69 -5.12 7.54
CA TYR A 107 -1.83 -5.31 6.37
C TYR A 107 -0.49 -5.96 6.73
N VAL A 108 0.16 -5.51 7.81
CA VAL A 108 1.40 -6.11 8.32
C VAL A 108 1.15 -6.63 9.74
N LYS A 109 1.11 -7.96 9.88
CA LYS A 109 0.92 -8.64 11.15
C LYS A 109 2.15 -9.46 11.49
N ASP A 110 2.73 -9.21 12.67
CA ASP A 110 3.92 -9.90 13.17
C ASP A 110 5.10 -9.88 12.18
N GLY A 111 5.26 -8.78 11.44
CA GLY A 111 6.30 -8.61 10.43
C GLY A 111 5.99 -9.24 9.08
N VAL A 112 4.80 -9.84 8.91
CA VAL A 112 4.38 -10.52 7.68
C VAL A 112 3.27 -9.73 7.00
N VAL A 113 3.42 -9.51 5.69
CA VAL A 113 2.38 -8.91 4.85
C VAL A 113 1.26 -9.91 4.65
N THR A 114 0.04 -9.56 5.08
CA THR A 114 -1.12 -10.47 5.09
C THR A 114 -2.07 -10.24 3.92
N MET A 115 -2.01 -9.08 3.29
CA MET A 115 -2.91 -8.70 2.20
C MET A 115 -2.10 -8.31 0.95
N ALA A 116 -2.71 -8.51 -0.22
CA ALA A 116 -2.09 -8.19 -1.49
C ALA A 116 -2.03 -6.69 -1.78
N ILE A 117 -3.06 -5.96 -1.35
CA ILE A 117 -3.25 -4.55 -1.69
C ILE A 117 -2.86 -3.69 -0.51
N ARG A 118 -1.98 -2.72 -0.72
CA ARG A 118 -1.64 -1.72 0.30
C ARG A 118 -2.89 -0.89 0.66
N PRO A 119 -3.15 -0.67 1.96
CA PRO A 119 -4.14 0.29 2.41
C PRO A 119 -3.88 1.66 1.78
N GLN A 120 -4.88 2.22 1.12
CA GLN A 120 -4.77 3.55 0.52
C GLN A 120 -4.79 4.62 1.61
N ARG A 121 -3.79 5.50 1.58
CA ARG A 121 -3.81 6.69 2.43
C ARG A 121 -5.07 7.49 2.13
N PRO A 122 -5.87 7.83 3.15
CA PRO A 122 -7.10 8.55 2.91
C PRO A 122 -6.77 9.98 2.43
N THR A 123 -7.49 10.41 1.41
CA THR A 123 -7.44 11.79 0.87
C THR A 123 -8.84 12.39 0.90
N GLU A 124 -8.96 13.71 0.79
CA GLU A 124 -10.27 14.39 0.70
C GLU A 124 -11.12 13.85 -0.48
N LYS A 125 -10.45 13.46 -1.58
CA LYS A 125 -11.09 12.80 -2.72
C LYS A 125 -11.62 11.40 -2.38
N SER A 126 -10.90 10.64 -1.55
CA SER A 126 -11.30 9.31 -1.08
C SER A 126 -12.59 9.36 -0.24
N MET A 127 -12.84 10.45 0.50
CA MET A 127 -14.08 10.63 1.27
C MET A 127 -15.29 11.04 0.41
N THR A 128 -15.08 11.53 -0.81
CA THR A 128 -16.17 11.97 -1.69
C THR A 128 -16.81 10.80 -2.44
N ILE A 129 -16.11 9.67 -2.57
CA ILE A 129 -16.59 8.49 -3.32
C ILE A 129 -17.66 7.71 -2.54
N GLU A 130 -17.61 7.70 -1.20
CA GLU A 130 -18.62 7.03 -0.37
C GLU A 130 -19.80 7.92 0.06
N GLY A 131 -19.78 9.21 -0.32
CA GLY A 131 -20.78 10.20 0.11
C GLY A 131 -21.86 10.54 -0.91
N ARG A 132 -21.95 9.84 -2.05
CA ARG A 132 -22.94 10.12 -3.10
C ARG A 132 -23.95 8.97 -3.21
N LEU A 133 -24.95 9.01 -2.33
CA LEU A 133 -26.30 8.47 -2.60
C LEU A 133 -27.20 9.62 -3.04
#